data_AF-A0A832GZV1-F1
#
_entry.id   AF-A0A832GZV1-F1
#
_cell.length_a   1.000
_cell.length_b   1.000
_cell.length_c   1.000
_cell.angle_alpha   90.00
_cell.angle_beta   90.00
_cell.angle_gamma   90.00
#
_symmetry.space_group_name_H-M   'P 1'
#
loop_
_entity.id
_entity.type
_entity.pdbx_description
1 polymer ?
#
loop_
_entity_poly.entity_id
_entity_poly.type
_entity_poly.pdbx_seq_one_letter_code
_entity_poly.pdbx_strand_id
1 'polypeptide(L)'
;MDKTVNARLRELHSKYVEVLEGGDAEKALEIGIEILEELLLLTRRHVLENIANPAVRELAAEVLLHYERNLSFVKGTREALRSSPPLYAAAVAERALETLSSCINGLFNFTVGALLVLADLFSCLQPS
;
A
#
# COMPACT_ATOMS: atom_id res chain seq x y z
N MET A 1 4.95 -6.92 -15.11
CA MET A 1 4.21 -5.77 -14.56
C MET A 1 3.81 -4.88 -15.72
N ASP A 2 2.52 -4.63 -15.87
CA ASP A 2 1.99 -3.84 -16.98
C ASP A 2 2.58 -2.41 -16.90
N LYS A 3 3.17 -1.90 -17.99
CA LYS A 3 3.92 -0.61 -17.97
C LYS A 3 3.03 0.54 -17.47
N THR A 4 1.74 0.44 -17.72
CA THR A 4 0.69 1.38 -17.33
C THR A 4 0.52 1.46 -15.81
N VAL A 5 0.61 0.33 -15.09
CA VAL A 5 0.41 0.28 -13.64
C VAL A 5 1.58 0.92 -12.90
N ASN A 6 2.82 0.68 -13.36
CA ASN A 6 3.99 1.34 -12.81
C ASN A 6 3.97 2.86 -12.99
N ALA A 7 3.51 3.32 -14.16
CA ALA A 7 3.39 4.76 -14.42
C ALA A 7 2.36 5.40 -13.48
N ARG A 8 1.20 4.74 -13.30
CA ARG A 8 0.15 5.20 -12.40
C ARG A 8 0.61 5.27 -10.94
N LEU A 9 1.23 4.22 -10.40
CA LEU A 9 1.72 4.21 -9.03
C LEU A 9 2.77 5.30 -8.79
N ARG A 10 3.66 5.55 -9.75
CA ARG A 10 4.63 6.65 -9.67
C ARG A 10 3.94 8.01 -9.65
N GLU A 11 2.96 8.21 -10.52
CA GLU A 11 2.19 9.45 -10.56
C GLU A 11 1.43 9.68 -9.25
N LEU A 12 0.76 8.66 -8.73
CA LEU A 12 0.06 8.74 -7.45
C LEU A 12 1.02 9.05 -6.30
N HIS A 13 2.19 8.39 -6.24
CA HIS A 13 3.18 8.65 -5.21
C HIS A 13 3.76 10.08 -5.30
N SER A 14 4.04 10.58 -6.50
CA SER A 14 4.46 11.98 -6.68
C SER A 14 3.41 12.96 -6.17
N LYS A 15 2.15 12.78 -6.55
CA LYS A 15 1.03 13.60 -6.06
C LYS A 15 0.88 13.51 -4.54
N TYR A 16 1.05 12.32 -3.97
CA TYR A 16 0.96 12.11 -2.53
C TYR A 16 2.00 12.94 -1.78
N VAL A 17 3.25 12.94 -2.24
CA VAL A 17 4.34 13.74 -1.66
C VAL A 17 4.05 15.23 -1.79
N GLU A 18 3.64 15.70 -2.96
CA GLU A 18 3.29 17.12 -3.17
C GLU A 18 2.18 17.59 -2.22
N VAL A 19 1.16 16.77 -2.02
CA VAL A 19 0.02 17.11 -1.15
C VAL A 19 0.41 17.05 0.33
N LEU A 20 1.26 16.10 0.73
CA LEU A 20 1.83 16.04 2.08
C LEU A 20 2.65 17.30 2.40
N GLU A 21 3.53 17.72 1.49
CA GLU A 21 4.33 18.94 1.64
C GLU A 21 3.46 20.20 1.66
N GLY A 22 2.35 20.20 0.93
CA GLY A 22 1.35 21.26 0.93
C GLY A 22 0.47 21.33 2.19
N GLY A 23 0.53 20.33 3.08
CA GLY A 23 -0.21 20.30 4.35
C GLY A 23 -1.70 20.00 4.22
N ASP A 24 -2.19 19.57 3.05
CA ASP A 24 -3.59 19.18 2.84
C ASP A 24 -3.80 17.72 3.28
N ALA A 25 -4.06 17.55 4.58
CA ALA A 25 -4.16 16.23 5.20
C ALA A 25 -5.32 15.38 4.65
N GLU A 26 -6.46 16.00 4.31
CA GLU A 26 -7.60 15.25 3.76
C GLU A 26 -7.27 14.68 2.39
N LYS A 27 -6.68 15.51 1.52
CA LYS A 27 -6.29 15.08 0.19
C LYS A 27 -5.12 14.09 0.22
N ALA A 28 -4.19 14.24 1.16
CA ALA A 28 -3.12 13.27 1.37
C ALA A 28 -3.70 11.91 1.78
N LEU A 29 -4.67 11.87 2.71
CA LEU A 29 -5.35 10.63 3.10
C LEU A 29 -6.05 9.98 1.90
N GLU A 30 -6.72 10.76 1.05
CA GLU A 30 -7.38 10.26 -0.15
C GLU A 30 -6.41 9.58 -1.12
N ILE A 31 -5.32 10.26 -1.48
CA ILE A 31 -4.33 9.73 -2.44
C ILE A 31 -3.60 8.52 -1.82
N GLY A 32 -3.21 8.60 -0.55
CA GLY A 32 -2.52 7.50 0.11
C GLY A 32 -3.39 6.23 0.22
N ILE A 33 -4.71 6.38 0.43
CA ILE A 33 -5.66 5.27 0.40
C ILE A 33 -5.63 4.60 -0.97
N GLU A 34 -5.68 5.37 -2.05
CA GLU A 34 -5.63 4.84 -3.42
C GLU A 34 -4.31 4.10 -3.69
N ILE A 35 -3.18 4.64 -3.25
CA ILE A 35 -1.87 3.97 -3.37
C ILE A 35 -1.87 2.62 -2.66
N LEU A 36 -2.34 2.58 -1.40
CA LEU A 36 -2.32 1.35 -0.61
C LEU A 36 -3.26 0.29 -1.21
N GLU A 37 -4.41 0.69 -1.75
CA GLU A 37 -5.33 -0.18 -2.48
C GLU A 37 -4.68 -0.78 -3.74
N GLU A 38 -4.02 0.06 -4.55
CA GLU A 38 -3.32 -0.41 -5.75
C GLU A 38 -2.19 -1.37 -5.40
N LEU A 39 -1.41 -1.07 -4.36
CA LEU A 39 -0.34 -1.95 -3.88
C LEU A 39 -0.91 -3.29 -3.43
N LEU A 40 -1.94 -3.31 -2.56
CA LEU A 40 -2.60 -4.55 -2.12
C LEU A 40 -3.05 -5.42 -3.29
N LEU A 41 -3.67 -4.78 -4.29
CA LEU A 41 -4.15 -5.47 -5.48
C LEU A 41 -3.01 -6.04 -6.32
N LEU A 42 -1.88 -5.33 -6.43
CA LEU A 42 -0.70 -5.80 -7.17
C LEU A 42 0.04 -6.91 -6.45
N THR A 43 0.25 -6.77 -5.14
CA THR A 43 0.86 -7.80 -4.32
C THR A 43 0.04 -9.09 -4.39
N ARG A 44 -1.29 -9.00 -4.31
CA ARG A 44 -2.16 -10.16 -4.45
C ARG A 44 -1.98 -10.85 -5.81
N ARG A 45 -2.05 -10.09 -6.90
CA ARG A 45 -1.96 -10.62 -8.27
C ARG A 45 -0.58 -11.13 -8.67
N HIS A 46 0.49 -10.48 -8.21
CA HIS A 46 1.84 -10.77 -8.69
C HIS A 46 2.71 -11.51 -7.67
N VAL A 47 2.39 -11.45 -6.39
CA VAL A 47 3.11 -12.20 -5.35
C VAL A 47 2.28 -13.39 -4.92
N LEU A 48 1.08 -13.17 -4.36
CA LEU A 48 0.31 -14.23 -3.71
C LEU A 48 -0.08 -15.36 -4.67
N GLU A 49 -0.53 -15.02 -5.87
CA GLU A 49 -0.92 -15.99 -6.91
C GLU A 49 0.25 -16.83 -7.45
N ASN A 50 1.50 -16.34 -7.31
CA ASN A 50 2.70 -17.04 -7.76
C ASN A 50 3.35 -17.93 -6.69
N ILE A 51 2.84 -17.94 -5.46
CA ILE A 51 3.36 -18.80 -4.39
C ILE A 51 2.69 -20.19 -4.48
N ALA A 52 3.46 -21.19 -4.89
CA ALA A 52 2.97 -22.57 -5.04
C ALA A 52 2.77 -23.30 -3.69
N ASN A 53 3.63 -23.03 -2.70
CA ASN A 53 3.53 -23.67 -1.39
C ASN A 53 2.36 -23.07 -0.59
N PRO A 54 1.35 -23.86 -0.20
CA PRO A 54 0.16 -23.35 0.46
C PRO A 54 0.44 -22.69 1.82
N ALA A 55 1.39 -23.21 2.60
CA ALA A 55 1.75 -22.64 3.90
C ALA A 55 2.44 -21.27 3.74
N VAL A 56 3.34 -21.13 2.75
CA VAL A 56 3.98 -19.84 2.45
C VAL A 56 2.95 -18.83 1.92
N ARG A 57 2.00 -19.31 1.11
CA ARG A 57 0.92 -18.47 0.58
C ARG A 57 0.01 -17.97 1.70
N GLU A 58 -0.30 -18.81 2.69
CA GLU A 58 -1.07 -18.42 3.86
C GLU A 58 -0.36 -17.34 4.68
N LEU A 59 0.94 -17.51 4.96
CA LEU A 59 1.75 -16.47 5.62
C LEU A 59 1.76 -15.14 4.86
N ALA A 60 1.92 -15.19 3.53
CA ALA A 60 1.85 -13.98 2.70
C ALA A 60 0.44 -13.35 2.70
N ALA A 61 -0.61 -14.15 2.81
CA ALA A 61 -1.98 -13.65 2.97
C ALA A 61 -2.21 -12.98 4.32
N GLU A 62 -1.62 -13.50 5.40
CA GLU A 62 -1.66 -12.85 6.73
C GLU A 62 -0.96 -11.49 6.72
N VAL A 63 0.17 -11.38 6.01
CA VAL A 63 0.86 -10.09 5.79
C VAL A 63 -0.07 -9.10 5.07
N LEU A 64 -0.74 -9.51 3.99
CA LEU A 64 -1.71 -8.66 3.28
C LEU A 64 -2.88 -8.24 4.18
N LEU A 65 -3.40 -9.17 5.00
CA LEU A 65 -4.50 -8.92 5.92
C LEU A 65 -4.12 -7.84 6.97
N HIS A 66 -2.86 -7.78 7.41
CA HIS A 66 -2.39 -6.70 8.26
C HIS A 66 -2.54 -5.32 7.59
N TYR A 67 -2.14 -5.19 6.32
CA TYR A 67 -2.30 -3.93 5.59
C TYR A 67 -3.76 -3.60 5.27
N GLU A 68 -4.60 -4.59 4.96
CA GLU A 68 -6.04 -4.40 4.76
C GLU A 68 -6.76 -3.88 6.01
N ARG A 69 -6.37 -4.37 7.19
CA ARG A 69 -6.89 -3.88 8.48
C ARG A 69 -6.50 -2.44 8.73
N ASN A 70 -5.24 -2.07 8.49
CA ASN A 70 -4.79 -0.69 8.62
C ASN A 70 -5.48 0.24 7.60
N LEU A 71 -5.66 -0.21 6.36
CA LEU A 71 -6.42 0.53 5.35
C LEU A 71 -7.87 0.78 5.81
N SER A 72 -8.51 -0.24 6.38
CA SER A 72 -9.88 -0.11 6.92
C SER A 72 -9.94 0.89 8.06
N PHE A 73 -8.95 0.87 8.96
CA PHE A 73 -8.80 1.85 10.03
C PHE A 73 -8.64 3.28 9.49
N VAL A 74 -7.75 3.49 8.51
CA VAL A 74 -7.52 4.81 7.90
C VAL A 74 -8.77 5.33 7.20
N LYS A 75 -9.48 4.48 6.45
CA LYS A 75 -10.76 4.84 5.82
C LYS A 75 -11.82 5.26 6.84
N GLY A 76 -11.99 4.47 7.91
CA GLY A 76 -12.93 4.80 8.98
C GLY A 76 -12.55 6.10 9.68
N THR A 77 -11.25 6.35 9.87
CA THR A 77 -10.74 7.59 10.46
C THR A 77 -11.03 8.79 9.56
N ARG A 78 -10.78 8.69 8.24
CA ARG A 78 -11.12 9.74 7.27
C ARG A 78 -12.60 10.10 7.30
N GLU A 79 -13.48 9.10 7.37
CA GLU A 79 -14.92 9.35 7.43
C GLU A 79 -15.31 10.03 8.76
N ALA A 80 -14.73 9.61 9.89
CA ALA A 80 -14.96 10.24 11.18
C ALA A 80 -14.49 11.70 11.21
N LEU A 81 -13.38 12.02 10.55
CA LEU A 81 -12.82 13.38 10.48
C LEU A 81 -13.80 14.39 9.86
N ARG A 82 -14.58 13.99 8.86
CA ARG A 82 -15.60 14.84 8.21
C ARG A 82 -16.71 15.29 9.16
N SER A 83 -16.92 14.55 10.24
CA SER A 83 -17.95 14.82 11.25
C SER A 83 -17.39 15.32 12.59
N SER A 84 -16.05 15.46 12.70
CA SER A 84 -15.39 15.76 13.97
C SER A 84 -15.20 17.26 14.22
N PRO A 85 -15.21 17.71 15.48
CA PRO A 85 -14.83 19.08 15.83
C PRO A 85 -13.40 19.41 15.38
N PRO A 86 -13.14 20.62 14.85
CA PRO A 86 -11.84 21.00 14.28
C PRO A 86 -10.64 20.81 15.23
N LEU A 87 -10.88 20.96 16.54
CA LEU A 87 -9.84 20.90 17.57
C LEU A 87 -9.14 19.53 17.67
N TYR A 88 -9.83 18.44 17.30
CA TYR A 88 -9.29 17.08 17.35
C TYR A 88 -8.97 16.52 15.96
N ALA A 89 -9.49 17.15 14.90
CA ALA A 89 -9.34 16.67 13.54
C ALA A 89 -7.87 16.62 13.07
N ALA A 90 -7.06 17.62 13.45
CA ALA A 90 -5.66 17.69 13.01
C ALA A 90 -4.81 16.53 13.54
N ALA A 91 -4.82 16.28 14.85
CA ALA A 91 -4.02 15.20 15.46
C ALA A 91 -4.47 13.80 14.99
N VAL A 92 -5.78 13.62 14.77
CA VAL A 92 -6.32 12.36 14.25
C VAL A 92 -5.94 12.14 12.79
N ALA A 93 -5.97 13.20 11.97
CA ALA A 93 -5.53 13.15 10.58
C ALA A 93 -4.04 12.84 10.46
N GLU A 94 -3.20 13.48 11.27
CA GLU A 94 -1.76 13.24 11.32
C GLU A 94 -1.45 11.77 11.63
N ARG A 95 -2.08 11.21 12.66
CA ARG A 95 -1.90 9.80 13.01
C ARG A 95 -2.37 8.83 11.93
N ALA A 96 -3.46 9.16 11.22
CA ALA A 96 -3.93 8.38 10.09
C ALA A 96 -2.92 8.44 8.93
N LEU A 97 -2.34 9.61 8.65
CA LEU A 97 -1.32 9.80 7.62
C LEU A 97 -0.01 9.08 7.94
N GLU A 98 0.44 9.09 9.20
CA GLU A 98 1.61 8.33 9.64
C GLU A 98 1.40 6.82 9.42
N THR A 99 0.24 6.31 9.84
CA THR A 99 -0.15 4.90 9.67
C THR A 99 -0.17 4.54 8.18
N LEU A 100 -0.78 5.39 7.36
CA LEU A 100 -0.89 5.20 5.91
C LEU A 100 0.47 5.21 5.22
N SER A 101 1.32 6.18 5.53
CA SER A 101 2.68 6.29 4.99
C SER A 101 3.53 5.09 5.36
N SER A 102 3.45 4.63 6.61
CA SER A 102 4.11 3.42 7.07
C SER A 102 3.64 2.19 6.30
N CYS A 103 2.33 2.05 6.11
CA CYS A 103 1.74 0.94 5.35
C CYS A 103 2.16 0.93 3.88
N ILE A 104 2.13 2.08 3.20
CA ILE A 104 2.56 2.22 1.80
C ILE A 104 4.02 1.77 1.65
N ASN A 105 4.92 2.32 2.48
CA ASN A 105 6.34 1.98 2.42
C ASN A 105 6.60 0.50 2.75
N GLY A 106 5.94 -0.02 3.78
CA GLY A 106 6.08 -1.42 4.18
C GLY A 106 5.61 -2.39 3.10
N LEU A 107 4.41 -2.17 2.54
CA LEU A 107 3.85 -3.05 1.53
C LEU A 107 4.60 -2.93 0.19
N PHE A 108 5.06 -1.74 -0.17
CA PHE A 108 5.92 -1.55 -1.33
C PHE A 108 7.21 -2.38 -1.21
N ASN A 109 7.92 -2.25 -0.09
CA ASN A 109 9.16 -3.00 0.16
C ASN A 109 8.92 -4.51 0.18
N PHE A 110 7.84 -4.97 0.81
CA PHE A 110 7.44 -6.37 0.78
C PHE A 110 7.21 -6.86 -0.65
N THR A 111 6.45 -6.10 -1.45
CA THR A 111 6.09 -6.46 -2.82
C THR A 111 7.33 -6.55 -3.71
N VAL A 112 8.20 -5.54 -3.66
CA VAL A 112 9.45 -5.53 -4.45
C VAL A 112 10.38 -6.66 -4.01
N GLY A 113 10.55 -6.87 -2.71
CA GLY A 113 11.38 -7.96 -2.18
C GLY A 113 10.88 -9.33 -2.63
N ALA A 114 9.58 -9.57 -2.54
CA ALA A 114 8.98 -10.82 -3.00
C ALA A 114 9.14 -11.02 -4.52
N LEU A 115 8.92 -9.98 -5.32
CA LEU A 115 9.08 -10.04 -6.77
C LEU A 115 10.54 -10.30 -7.18
N LEU A 116 11.52 -9.74 -6.47
CA LEU A 116 12.94 -10.01 -6.71
C LEU A 116 13.28 -11.48 -6.46
N VAL A 117 12.83 -12.04 -5.33
CA VAL A 117 13.03 -13.46 -5.01
C VAL A 117 12.37 -14.36 -6.05
N LEU A 118 11.13 -14.05 -6.46
CA LEU A 118 10.45 -14.81 -7.51
C LEU A 118 11.20 -14.73 -8.85
N ALA A 119 11.67 -13.55 -9.25
CA ALA A 119 12.42 -13.36 -10.48
C ALA A 119 13.74 -14.15 -10.47
N ASP A 120 14.47 -14.14 -9.36
CA ASP A 120 15.70 -14.92 -9.18
C ASP A 120 15.44 -16.42 -9.33
N LEU A 121 14.41 -16.95 -8.64
CA LEU A 121 14.00 -18.35 -8.76
C LEU A 121 13.62 -18.73 -10.20
N PHE A 122 12.87 -17.88 -10.91
CA PHE A 122 12.51 -18.16 -12.30
C PHE A 122 13.72 -18.12 -13.25
N SER A 123 14.69 -17.23 -13.01
CA SER A 123 15.91 -17.17 -13.82
C SER A 123 16.79 -18.41 -13.66
N CYS A 124 16.81 -19.01 -12.46
CA CYS A 124 17.50 -20.28 -12.19
C CYS A 124 16.82 -21.50 -12.86
N LEU A 125 15.53 -21.40 -13.22
CA LEU A 125 14.74 -22.51 -13.78
C LEU A 125 14.69 -22.52 -15.31
N GLN A 126 15.11 -21.45 -15.98
CA GLN A 126 15.22 -21.46 -17.45
C GLN A 126 16.58 -22.05 -17.87
N PRO A 127 16.62 -23.18 -18.61
CA PRO A 127 17.87 -23.68 -19.17
C PRO A 127 18.37 -22.70 -20.25
N SER A 128 19.70 -22.57 -20.31
CA SER A 128 20.45 -21.74 -21.27
C SER A 128 20.12 -22.06 -22.73
#